data_AF-A0A960FWQ5-F1
#
_entry.id   AF-A0A960FWQ5-F1
#
_cell.length_a   1.000
_cell.length_b   1.000
_cell.length_c   1.000
_cell.angle_alpha   90.00
_cell.angle_beta   90.00
_cell.angle_gamma   90.00
#
_symmetry.space_group_name_H-M   'P 1'
#
loop_
_entity.id
_entity.type
_entity.pdbx_description
1 polymer ?
#
loop_
_entity_poly.entity_id
_entity_poly.type
_entity_poly.pdbx_seq_one_letter_code
_entity_poly.pdbx_strand_id
1 'polypeptide(L)'
;MLHKIILSALAAVAITLGLLSTPAGAASLTAQPTAVTQGARVVVTIKGKKPTKATLVVAGTRYPLKRKGKVWRTKSLSAQTLAAMSGAKAKLKVRIKGKNKTLNTTVQGTSVPPTPAPPAPTNQPLFVAPGVDRVGNEAWEAVKGYFANSTLTDCPAGWPNCPVEQRFGFFENGTTWYCRLTNSAGSDIRSQASIVGIVGAEQKADGAWAVSYQDEAYGYYHYYTVRVAANGSGTVQYWASGVDPNGPPSEVYSGLQWMRGAKDCSY
;
A
#
# COMPACT_ATOMS: atom_id res chain seq x y z
N MET A 1 -94.92 -19.67 -3.61
CA MET A 1 -94.85 -18.72 -2.48
C MET A 1 -93.39 -18.32 -2.32
N LEU A 2 -92.97 -17.22 -2.96
CA LEU A 2 -92.80 -15.87 -2.41
C LEU A 2 -91.54 -15.69 -1.51
N HIS A 3 -90.66 -14.79 -1.96
CA HIS A 3 -89.70 -13.94 -1.20
C HIS A 3 -88.38 -14.59 -0.73
N LYS A 4 -87.18 -13.98 -0.75
CA LYS A 4 -86.62 -12.66 -1.17
C LYS A 4 -85.07 -12.86 -1.20
N ILE A 5 -84.32 -12.39 -2.22
CA ILE A 5 -83.39 -11.21 -2.22
C ILE A 5 -82.49 -11.15 -0.95
N ILE A 6 -81.14 -11.12 -0.97
CA ILE A 6 -80.24 -9.99 -1.36
C ILE A 6 -78.76 -10.43 -1.44
N LEU A 7 -78.11 -9.93 -2.51
CA LEU A 7 -76.71 -9.48 -2.74
C LEU A 7 -75.65 -9.81 -1.66
N SER A 8 -74.37 -10.08 -1.93
CA SER A 8 -73.35 -9.46 -2.80
C SER A 8 -72.02 -10.12 -2.37
N ALA A 9 -70.92 -10.24 -3.09
CA ALA A 9 -70.50 -9.83 -4.41
C ALA A 9 -69.24 -10.66 -4.77
N LEU A 10 -69.10 -10.93 -6.08
CA LEU A 10 -67.88 -10.97 -6.90
C LEU A 10 -66.51 -11.22 -6.22
N ALA A 11 -65.58 -12.02 -6.74
CA ALA A 11 -65.48 -12.87 -7.93
C ALA A 11 -64.24 -13.76 -7.67
N ALA A 12 -64.32 -15.08 -7.87
CA ALA A 12 -63.71 -15.81 -9.01
C ALA A 12 -62.35 -15.23 -9.47
N VAL A 13 -61.27 -16.00 -9.57
CA VAL A 13 -61.12 -17.04 -10.61
C VAL A 13 -60.12 -18.12 -10.18
N ALA A 14 -60.47 -19.34 -10.58
CA ALA A 14 -59.79 -20.61 -10.37
C ALA A 14 -58.53 -20.83 -11.24
N ILE A 15 -57.58 -21.55 -10.63
CA ILE A 15 -56.86 -22.74 -11.11
C ILE A 15 -56.65 -22.90 -12.63
N THR A 16 -55.39 -23.06 -13.04
CA THR A 16 -54.97 -24.14 -13.95
C THR A 16 -53.46 -24.35 -13.90
N LEU A 17 -53.06 -25.60 -13.59
CA LEU A 17 -51.74 -26.14 -13.88
C LEU A 17 -51.53 -26.18 -15.40
N GLY A 18 -50.39 -25.70 -15.87
CA GLY A 18 -49.95 -25.84 -17.25
C GLY A 18 -48.43 -25.95 -17.32
N LEU A 19 -47.92 -27.15 -17.60
CA LEU A 19 -46.55 -27.38 -18.04
C LEU A 19 -46.28 -26.55 -19.30
N LEU A 20 -45.47 -25.51 -19.17
CA LEU A 20 -44.84 -24.84 -20.30
C LEU A 20 -43.32 -24.95 -20.13
N SER A 21 -42.77 -25.83 -20.95
CA SER A 21 -41.38 -25.86 -21.38
C SER A 21 -40.84 -24.45 -21.61
N THR A 22 -40.09 -23.92 -20.65
CA THR A 22 -39.28 -22.74 -20.88
C THR A 22 -38.12 -23.12 -21.78
N PRO A 23 -37.85 -22.39 -22.88
CA PRO A 23 -36.71 -22.64 -23.72
C PRO A 23 -35.43 -22.58 -22.88
N ALA A 24 -34.40 -23.31 -23.31
CA ALA A 24 -33.02 -23.16 -22.86
C ALA A 24 -32.54 -21.72 -23.14
N GLY A 25 -33.02 -20.80 -22.31
CA GLY A 25 -32.85 -19.37 -22.41
C GLY A 25 -31.42 -19.06 -22.05
N ALA A 26 -30.62 -18.81 -23.09
CA ALA A 26 -29.38 -18.07 -23.07
C ALA A 26 -28.64 -18.16 -21.74
N ALA A 27 -27.63 -19.04 -21.63
CA ALA A 27 -26.63 -18.99 -20.57
C ALA A 27 -26.14 -17.54 -20.43
N SER A 28 -26.76 -16.86 -19.46
CA SER A 28 -26.45 -15.53 -19.00
C SER A 28 -25.02 -15.63 -18.47
N LEU A 29 -24.26 -14.54 -18.51
CA LEU A 29 -23.10 -14.50 -17.65
C LEU A 29 -23.65 -14.47 -16.22
N THR A 30 -23.86 -15.64 -15.64
CA THR A 30 -24.35 -15.83 -14.27
C THR A 30 -23.24 -15.64 -13.25
N ALA A 31 -21.99 -15.46 -13.71
CA ALA A 31 -20.87 -15.21 -12.84
C ALA A 31 -20.67 -13.71 -12.64
N GLN A 32 -20.70 -13.29 -11.38
CA GLN A 32 -20.27 -11.96 -10.97
C GLN A 32 -18.80 -11.77 -11.41
N PRO A 33 -18.49 -10.71 -12.19
CA PRO A 33 -17.11 -10.33 -12.36
C PRO A 33 -16.59 -9.89 -10.99
N THR A 34 -15.47 -10.45 -10.56
CA THR A 34 -14.78 -9.98 -9.36
C THR A 34 -13.58 -9.20 -9.82
N ALA A 35 -13.57 -7.90 -9.56
CA ALA A 35 -12.40 -7.06 -9.70
C ALA A 35 -11.72 -7.00 -8.33
N VAL A 36 -10.46 -7.39 -8.23
CA VAL A 36 -9.67 -7.37 -7.00
C VAL A 36 -8.43 -6.52 -7.25
N THR A 37 -8.08 -5.63 -6.32
CA THR A 37 -6.78 -4.96 -6.32
C THR A 37 -5.70 -5.97 -5.93
N GLN A 38 -4.71 -6.23 -6.77
CA GLN A 38 -3.61 -7.13 -6.44
C GLN A 38 -2.29 -6.55 -6.95
N GLY A 39 -1.41 -6.20 -6.01
CA GLY A 39 -0.26 -5.34 -6.28
C GLY A 39 -0.71 -4.01 -6.88
N ALA A 40 0.14 -3.40 -7.71
CA ALA A 40 -0.16 -2.12 -8.37
C ALA A 40 -1.24 -2.22 -9.50
N ARG A 41 -2.16 -3.19 -9.49
CA ARG A 41 -3.10 -3.46 -10.60
C ARG A 41 -4.47 -3.91 -10.13
N VAL A 42 -5.48 -3.77 -10.99
CA VAL A 42 -6.78 -4.43 -10.82
C VAL A 42 -6.82 -5.70 -11.66
N VAL A 43 -7.16 -6.81 -11.02
CA VAL A 43 -7.33 -8.13 -11.62
C VAL A 43 -8.81 -8.46 -11.66
N VAL A 44 -9.30 -8.87 -12.82
CA VAL A 44 -10.70 -9.21 -13.08
C VAL A 44 -10.79 -10.65 -13.51
N THR A 45 -11.56 -11.45 -12.78
CA THR A 45 -11.93 -12.81 -13.19
C THR A 45 -13.34 -12.79 -13.78
N ILE A 46 -13.46 -13.31 -15.01
CA ILE A 46 -14.73 -13.42 -15.73
C ILE A 46 -14.98 -14.90 -15.96
N LYS A 47 -16.00 -15.47 -15.31
CA LYS A 47 -16.37 -16.88 -15.52
C LYS A 47 -17.46 -16.98 -16.60
N GLY A 48 -17.55 -18.15 -17.25
CA GLY A 48 -18.48 -18.41 -18.34
C GLY A 48 -17.91 -18.12 -19.73
N LYS A 49 -18.68 -17.46 -20.59
CA LYS A 49 -18.31 -17.21 -22.00
C LYS A 49 -17.05 -16.34 -22.09
N LYS A 50 -16.03 -16.85 -22.78
CA LYS A 50 -14.70 -16.20 -22.92
C LYS A 50 -14.82 -14.89 -23.72
N PRO A 51 -14.52 -13.73 -23.12
CA PRO A 51 -14.51 -12.47 -23.86
C PRO A 51 -13.25 -12.34 -24.73
N THR A 52 -13.35 -11.53 -25.80
CA THR A 52 -12.21 -11.18 -26.67
C THR A 52 -11.61 -9.81 -26.34
N LYS A 53 -12.41 -8.91 -25.76
CA LYS A 53 -11.97 -7.61 -25.22
C LYS A 53 -12.66 -7.34 -23.90
N ALA A 54 -11.97 -6.68 -22.97
CA ALA A 54 -12.55 -6.24 -21.71
C ALA A 54 -12.01 -4.86 -21.30
N THR A 55 -12.86 -4.03 -20.71
CA THR A 55 -12.54 -2.70 -20.21
C THR A 55 -13.29 -2.47 -18.92
N LEU A 56 -12.57 -2.14 -17.86
CA LEU A 56 -13.15 -1.76 -16.58
C LEU A 56 -13.42 -0.27 -16.60
N VAL A 57 -14.59 0.16 -16.11
CA VAL A 57 -14.94 1.57 -15.98
C VAL A 57 -15.26 1.86 -14.53
N VAL A 58 -14.49 2.75 -13.90
CA VAL A 58 -14.65 3.16 -12.50
C VAL A 58 -14.64 4.68 -12.45
N ALA A 59 -15.61 5.28 -11.77
CA ALA A 59 -15.76 6.74 -11.66
C ALA A 59 -15.69 7.48 -13.02
N GLY A 60 -16.22 6.86 -14.09
CA GLY A 60 -16.19 7.43 -15.46
C GLY A 60 -14.91 7.14 -16.26
N THR A 61 -13.81 6.80 -15.58
CA THR A 61 -12.51 6.49 -16.20
C THR A 61 -12.48 5.08 -16.78
N ARG A 62 -11.90 4.91 -17.98
CA ARG A 62 -11.82 3.63 -18.71
C ARG A 62 -10.44 3.01 -18.58
N TYR A 63 -10.39 1.79 -18.05
CA TYR A 63 -9.18 0.99 -17.88
C TYR A 63 -9.20 -0.24 -18.80
N PRO A 64 -8.44 -0.24 -19.91
CA PRO A 64 -8.37 -1.39 -20.79
C PRO A 64 -7.69 -2.57 -20.07
N LEU A 65 -8.28 -3.76 -20.19
CA LEU A 65 -7.77 -4.96 -19.56
C LEU A 65 -7.05 -5.84 -20.57
N LYS A 66 -5.87 -6.35 -20.19
CA LYS A 66 -5.13 -7.37 -20.95
C LYS A 66 -5.32 -8.75 -20.32
N ARG A 67 -5.58 -9.76 -21.14
CA ARG A 67 -5.75 -11.14 -20.69
C ARG A 67 -4.39 -11.78 -20.38
N LYS A 68 -4.27 -12.47 -19.23
CA LYS A 68 -3.19 -13.42 -18.94
C LYS A 68 -3.81 -14.70 -18.39
N GLY A 69 -3.78 -15.77 -19.19
CA GLY A 69 -4.41 -17.04 -18.82
C GLY A 69 -5.92 -16.88 -18.57
N LYS A 70 -6.34 -17.16 -17.33
CA LYS A 70 -7.76 -17.10 -16.88
C LYS A 70 -8.18 -15.72 -16.35
N VAL A 71 -7.26 -14.78 -16.17
CA VAL A 71 -7.53 -13.45 -15.59
C VAL A 71 -7.32 -12.32 -16.59
N TRP A 72 -7.98 -11.19 -16.35
CA TRP A 72 -7.86 -9.94 -17.09
C TRP A 72 -7.29 -8.88 -16.15
N ARG A 73 -6.36 -8.04 -16.61
CA ARG A 73 -5.65 -7.13 -15.70
C ARG A 73 -5.33 -5.79 -16.35
N THR A 74 -5.38 -4.73 -15.56
CA THR A 74 -5.03 -3.36 -15.99
C THR A 74 -3.51 -3.24 -16.19
N LYS A 75 -3.07 -2.10 -16.75
CA LYS A 75 -1.70 -1.62 -16.53
C LYS A 75 -1.49 -1.34 -15.04
N SER A 76 -0.22 -1.18 -14.64
CA SER A 76 0.09 -0.69 -13.29
C SER A 76 -0.56 0.68 -13.07
N LEU A 77 -1.16 0.88 -11.91
CA LEU A 77 -1.86 2.08 -11.45
C LEU A 77 -1.16 2.58 -10.17
N SER A 78 -1.28 3.88 -9.88
CA SER A 78 -0.75 4.43 -8.63
C SER A 78 -1.54 3.92 -7.42
N ALA A 79 -0.88 3.91 -6.24
CA ALA A 79 -1.52 3.53 -4.98
C ALA A 79 -2.78 4.36 -4.68
N GLN A 80 -2.74 5.67 -4.95
CA GLN A 80 -3.89 6.57 -4.80
C GLN A 80 -5.06 6.18 -5.72
N THR A 81 -4.77 5.80 -6.97
CA THR A 81 -5.80 5.35 -7.92
C THR A 81 -6.42 4.04 -7.46
N LEU A 82 -5.61 3.10 -6.95
CA LEU A 82 -6.10 1.81 -6.45
C LEU A 82 -6.94 1.98 -5.18
N ALA A 83 -6.51 2.83 -4.25
CA ALA A 83 -7.26 3.17 -3.04
C ALA A 83 -8.63 3.78 -3.40
N ALA A 84 -8.67 4.73 -4.34
CA ALA A 84 -9.90 5.34 -4.82
C ALA A 84 -10.82 4.35 -5.57
N MET A 85 -10.27 3.28 -6.14
CA MET A 85 -11.05 2.23 -6.82
C MET A 85 -11.60 1.20 -5.84
N SER A 86 -10.99 0.97 -4.69
CA SER A 86 -11.44 -0.04 -3.71
C SER A 86 -12.84 0.29 -3.18
N GLY A 87 -13.74 -0.70 -3.18
CA GLY A 87 -15.15 -0.53 -2.81
C GLY A 87 -16.01 0.21 -3.84
N ALA A 88 -15.40 0.76 -4.91
CA ALA A 88 -16.13 1.53 -5.90
C ALA A 88 -16.99 0.64 -6.81
N LYS A 89 -18.19 1.14 -7.14
CA LYS A 89 -19.04 0.56 -8.18
C LYS A 89 -18.35 0.73 -9.53
N ALA A 90 -18.30 -0.36 -10.29
CA ALA A 90 -17.62 -0.42 -11.56
C ALA A 90 -18.50 -1.07 -12.64
N LYS A 91 -18.26 -0.68 -13.88
CA LYS A 91 -18.88 -1.27 -15.07
C LYS A 91 -17.80 -1.98 -15.88
N LEU A 92 -17.90 -3.29 -15.98
CA LEU A 92 -17.04 -4.10 -16.83
C LEU A 92 -17.69 -4.26 -18.21
N LYS A 93 -17.12 -3.58 -19.21
CA LYS A 93 -17.53 -3.70 -20.62
C LYS A 93 -16.73 -4.81 -21.28
N VAL A 94 -17.39 -5.84 -21.80
CA VAL A 94 -16.77 -7.00 -22.45
C VAL A 94 -17.33 -7.22 -23.85
N ARG A 95 -16.49 -7.72 -24.76
CA ARG A 95 -16.91 -8.17 -26.09
C ARG A 95 -16.94 -9.68 -26.15
N ILE A 96 -18.08 -10.26 -26.50
CA ILE A 96 -18.30 -11.72 -26.54
C ILE A 96 -18.96 -12.05 -27.88
N LYS A 97 -18.32 -12.91 -28.69
CA LYS A 97 -18.80 -13.30 -30.03
C LYS A 97 -19.25 -12.08 -30.87
N GLY A 98 -18.42 -11.03 -30.89
CA GLY A 98 -18.70 -9.80 -31.63
C GLY A 98 -19.61 -8.78 -30.95
N LYS A 99 -20.45 -9.17 -29.98
CA LYS A 99 -21.41 -8.29 -29.28
C LYS A 99 -20.82 -7.68 -28.00
N ASN A 100 -21.18 -6.43 -27.70
CA ASN A 100 -20.79 -5.75 -26.46
C ASN A 100 -21.76 -6.09 -25.32
N LYS A 101 -21.24 -6.34 -24.13
CA LYS A 101 -22.01 -6.51 -22.89
C LYS A 101 -21.40 -5.64 -21.79
N THR A 102 -22.25 -5.08 -20.94
CA THR A 102 -21.83 -4.36 -19.73
C THR A 102 -22.26 -5.17 -18.52
N LEU A 103 -21.33 -5.39 -17.60
CA LEU A 103 -21.56 -6.11 -16.35
C LEU A 103 -21.28 -5.15 -15.20
N ASN A 104 -22.22 -5.02 -14.28
CA ASN A 104 -21.98 -4.25 -13.07
C ASN A 104 -21.18 -5.11 -12.10
N THR A 105 -20.17 -4.52 -11.46
CA THR A 105 -19.31 -5.16 -10.48
C THR A 105 -18.89 -4.13 -9.44
N THR A 106 -18.30 -4.59 -8.35
CA THR A 106 -17.63 -3.74 -7.37
C THR A 106 -16.17 -4.14 -7.37
N VAL A 107 -15.28 -3.16 -7.35
CA VAL A 107 -13.86 -3.44 -7.16
C VAL A 107 -13.67 -3.76 -5.67
N GLN A 108 -13.38 -5.02 -5.38
CA GLN A 108 -13.01 -5.44 -4.05
C GLN A 108 -11.57 -5.03 -3.80
N GLY A 109 -11.34 -4.33 -2.68
CA GLY A 109 -10.00 -4.27 -2.13
C GLY A 109 -9.54 -5.68 -1.78
N THR A 110 -8.25 -5.95 -1.91
CA THR A 110 -7.65 -7.02 -1.11
C THR A 110 -7.92 -6.68 0.34
N SER A 111 -8.76 -7.46 1.01
CA SER A 111 -8.86 -7.48 2.45
C SER A 111 -7.54 -8.04 3.01
N VAL A 112 -6.49 -7.23 2.99
CA VAL A 112 -5.73 -7.08 4.23
C VAL A 112 -6.73 -6.41 5.18
N PRO A 113 -6.91 -6.90 6.43
CA PRO A 113 -7.82 -6.27 7.38
C PRO A 113 -7.63 -4.75 7.34
N PRO A 114 -8.72 -3.96 7.45
CA PRO A 114 -8.60 -2.51 7.38
C PRO A 114 -7.53 -2.12 8.39
N THR A 115 -6.43 -1.55 7.89
CA THR A 115 -5.67 -0.63 8.73
C THR A 115 -6.72 0.32 9.28
N PRO A 116 -6.79 0.49 10.61
CA PRO A 116 -7.67 1.48 11.20
C PRO A 116 -7.55 2.77 10.38
N ALA A 117 -8.65 3.49 10.19
CA ALA A 117 -8.57 4.88 9.74
C ALA A 117 -7.39 5.54 10.47
N PRO A 118 -6.56 6.36 9.81
CA PRO A 118 -5.50 7.08 10.52
C PRO A 118 -6.16 7.64 11.77
N PRO A 119 -5.69 7.30 12.97
CA PRO A 119 -6.24 7.93 14.16
C PRO A 119 -6.22 9.42 13.85
N ALA A 120 -7.39 10.09 13.97
CA ALA A 120 -7.45 11.55 13.90
C ALA A 120 -6.22 12.04 14.67
N PRO A 121 -5.31 12.83 14.04
CA PRO A 121 -3.91 12.91 14.43
C PRO A 121 -3.85 12.95 15.93
N THR A 122 -3.54 11.80 16.51
CA THR A 122 -3.39 11.75 17.95
C THR A 122 -2.17 12.61 18.12
N ASN A 123 -2.33 13.80 18.68
CA ASN A 123 -1.25 14.66 19.15
C ASN A 123 -0.42 13.95 20.25
N GLN A 124 -0.45 12.62 20.32
CA GLN A 124 0.54 11.84 21.02
C GLN A 124 1.84 11.96 20.23
N PRO A 125 2.88 12.56 20.85
CA PRO A 125 4.19 12.65 20.24
C PRO A 125 4.70 11.26 19.87
N LEU A 126 5.31 11.12 18.68
CA LEU A 126 5.94 9.86 18.26
C LEU A 126 7.12 9.47 19.18
N PHE A 127 7.73 10.48 19.80
CA PHE A 127 8.87 10.36 20.69
C PHE A 127 8.56 11.08 22.00
N VAL A 128 9.07 10.57 23.11
CA VAL A 128 8.93 11.24 24.41
C VAL A 128 9.70 12.56 24.35
N ALA A 129 8.99 13.67 24.54
CA ALA A 129 9.55 15.01 24.61
C ALA A 129 10.17 15.24 26.01
N PRO A 130 11.50 15.43 26.12
CA PRO A 130 12.15 15.65 27.41
C PRO A 130 11.89 17.05 27.99
N GLY A 131 11.38 18.00 27.19
CA GLY A 131 11.21 19.40 27.59
C GLY A 131 12.52 20.21 27.65
N VAL A 132 13.67 19.56 27.51
CA VAL A 132 15.01 20.17 27.45
C VAL A 132 15.87 19.46 26.41
N ASP A 133 16.84 20.18 25.83
CA ASP A 133 17.80 19.57 24.93
C ASP A 133 18.78 18.67 25.71
N ARG A 134 19.07 17.49 25.15
CA ARG A 134 20.06 16.52 25.65
C ARG A 134 21.07 16.21 24.56
N VAL A 135 22.31 15.91 24.96
CA VAL A 135 23.39 15.52 24.04
C VAL A 135 24.22 14.38 24.61
N GLY A 136 25.02 13.73 23.76
CA GLY A 136 25.95 12.68 24.16
C GLY A 136 25.25 11.45 24.72
N ASN A 137 25.81 10.86 25.78
CA ASN A 137 25.30 9.61 26.33
C ASN A 137 23.88 9.72 26.90
N GLU A 138 23.51 10.86 27.49
CA GLU A 138 22.15 11.07 28.00
C GLU A 138 21.13 11.03 26.86
N ALA A 139 21.42 11.72 25.75
CA ALA A 139 20.59 11.66 24.56
C ALA A 139 20.54 10.24 23.99
N TRP A 140 21.70 9.56 23.89
CA TRP A 140 21.76 8.19 23.38
C TRP A 140 20.86 7.24 24.16
N GLU A 141 20.96 7.24 25.49
CA GLU A 141 20.14 6.37 26.34
C GLU A 141 18.63 6.64 26.16
N ALA A 142 18.24 7.88 25.91
CA ALA A 142 16.85 8.25 25.66
C ALA A 142 16.36 7.85 24.26
N VAL A 143 17.23 7.86 23.24
CA VAL A 143 16.83 7.68 21.83
C VAL A 143 17.20 6.32 21.25
N LYS A 144 18.06 5.54 21.89
CA LYS A 144 18.50 4.22 21.38
C LYS A 144 17.34 3.27 21.12
N GLY A 145 16.27 3.36 21.90
CA GLY A 145 15.05 2.59 21.68
C GLY A 145 14.20 3.06 20.49
N TYR A 146 14.36 4.31 20.01
CA TYR A 146 13.75 4.82 18.78
C TYR A 146 14.60 4.53 17.55
N PHE A 147 15.92 4.59 17.72
CA PHE A 147 16.90 4.30 16.67
C PHE A 147 16.96 2.80 16.36
N ALA A 148 17.10 1.96 17.39
CA ALA A 148 17.07 0.52 17.23
C ALA A 148 15.70 0.04 16.76
N ASN A 149 15.72 -0.99 15.91
CA ASN A 149 14.52 -1.58 15.31
C ASN A 149 13.65 -0.54 14.59
N SER A 150 14.27 0.29 13.75
CA SER A 150 13.57 1.33 13.01
C SER A 150 13.92 1.35 11.54
N THR A 151 13.08 2.03 10.77
CA THR A 151 13.28 2.25 9.34
C THR A 151 13.05 3.72 9.01
N LEU A 152 13.91 4.33 8.19
CA LEU A 152 13.61 5.57 7.48
C LEU A 152 13.36 5.27 6.01
N THR A 153 12.27 5.78 5.44
CA THR A 153 11.97 5.59 4.01
C THR A 153 11.18 6.72 3.38
N ASP A 154 11.42 6.99 2.09
CA ASP A 154 10.59 7.88 1.27
C ASP A 154 9.28 7.21 0.78
N CYS A 155 9.09 5.93 1.11
CA CYS A 155 7.93 5.13 0.71
C CYS A 155 7.34 4.33 1.89
N PRO A 156 6.55 4.96 2.77
CA PRO A 156 5.95 4.29 3.93
C PRO A 156 5.06 3.09 3.58
N ALA A 157 4.44 3.10 2.40
CA ALA A 157 3.65 1.98 1.88
C ALA A 157 4.51 0.77 1.46
N GLY A 158 5.83 0.93 1.39
CA GLY A 158 6.80 -0.05 0.90
C GLY A 158 6.75 -0.23 -0.62
N TRP A 159 7.90 -0.47 -1.23
CA TRP A 159 8.00 -0.93 -2.61
C TRP A 159 7.26 -2.28 -2.77
N PRO A 160 6.56 -2.53 -3.90
CA PRO A 160 6.49 -1.74 -5.13
C PRO A 160 5.33 -0.73 -5.17
N ASN A 161 4.79 -0.27 -4.03
CA ASN A 161 3.70 0.71 -4.02
C ASN A 161 4.13 2.13 -4.43
N CYS A 162 5.45 2.35 -4.54
CA CYS A 162 6.10 3.56 -5.04
C CYS A 162 7.00 3.26 -6.25
N PRO A 163 7.31 4.27 -7.11
CA PRO A 163 8.17 4.08 -8.28
C PRO A 163 9.60 3.66 -7.93
N VAL A 164 10.14 4.28 -6.89
CA VAL A 164 11.45 4.04 -6.28
C VAL A 164 11.25 4.13 -4.77
N GLU A 165 12.01 3.36 -4.01
CA GLU A 165 12.09 3.48 -2.55
C GLU A 165 13.55 3.62 -2.13
N GLN A 166 13.83 4.64 -1.33
CA GLN A 166 15.02 4.73 -0.49
C GLN A 166 14.65 4.27 0.91
N ARG A 167 15.43 3.35 1.47
CA ARG A 167 15.15 2.74 2.77
C ARG A 167 16.45 2.58 3.56
N PHE A 168 16.42 3.03 4.80
CA PHE A 168 17.46 2.80 5.79
C PHE A 168 16.87 1.96 6.93
N GLY A 169 17.37 0.75 7.13
CA GLY A 169 16.97 -0.13 8.22
C GLY A 169 18.01 -0.17 9.32
N PHE A 170 17.58 -0.06 10.58
CA PHE A 170 18.43 -0.06 11.77
C PHE A 170 18.00 -1.20 12.69
N PHE A 171 18.74 -2.30 12.71
CA PHE A 171 18.40 -3.50 13.48
C PHE A 171 19.01 -3.44 14.89
N GLU A 172 18.37 -4.13 15.84
CA GLU A 172 18.79 -4.13 17.26
C GLU A 172 20.19 -4.71 17.48
N ASN A 173 20.61 -5.62 16.60
CA ASN A 173 21.95 -6.20 16.61
C ASN A 173 23.04 -5.28 16.03
N GLY A 174 22.69 -4.05 15.66
CA GLY A 174 23.61 -3.09 15.04
C GLY A 174 23.78 -3.25 13.53
N THR A 175 23.11 -4.21 12.89
CA THR A 175 23.10 -4.29 11.42
C THR A 175 22.32 -3.12 10.83
N THR A 176 22.87 -2.50 9.78
CA THR A 176 22.19 -1.49 8.98
C THR A 176 22.01 -1.96 7.55
N TRP A 177 20.93 -1.50 6.94
CA TRP A 177 20.67 -1.69 5.52
C TRP A 177 20.38 -0.36 4.85
N TYR A 178 21.01 -0.12 3.71
CA TYR A 178 20.58 0.89 2.75
C TYR A 178 20.06 0.20 1.49
N CYS A 179 18.84 0.57 1.09
CA CYS A 179 18.21 0.07 -0.12
C CYS A 179 17.77 1.22 -1.00
N ARG A 180 18.07 1.13 -2.29
CA ARG A 180 17.37 1.88 -3.34
C ARG A 180 16.66 0.87 -4.23
N LEU A 181 15.36 0.70 -4.07
CA LEU A 181 14.55 -0.29 -4.77
C LEU A 181 13.83 0.34 -5.95
N THR A 182 13.87 -0.29 -7.11
CA THR A 182 13.40 0.27 -8.38
C THR A 182 12.57 -0.74 -9.17
N ASN A 183 11.67 -0.26 -10.03
CA ASN A 183 10.86 -1.13 -10.88
C ASN A 183 11.61 -1.66 -12.13
N SER A 184 12.82 -1.15 -12.39
CA SER A 184 13.69 -1.55 -13.49
C SER A 184 14.64 -2.64 -13.00
N ALA A 185 14.59 -3.82 -13.62
CA ALA A 185 15.49 -4.91 -13.27
C ALA A 185 16.96 -4.48 -13.40
N GLY A 186 17.76 -4.66 -12.34
CA GLY A 186 19.21 -4.44 -12.32
C GLY A 186 19.69 -3.11 -11.73
N SER A 187 18.80 -2.22 -11.29
CA SER A 187 19.18 -0.91 -10.70
C SER A 187 19.01 -0.81 -9.18
N ASP A 188 18.73 -1.93 -8.52
CA ASP A 188 18.57 -1.92 -7.07
C ASP A 188 19.93 -1.80 -6.39
N ILE A 189 20.03 -0.89 -5.43
CA ILE A 189 21.18 -0.80 -4.53
C ILE A 189 20.78 -1.50 -3.24
N ARG A 190 21.62 -2.42 -2.78
CA ARG A 190 21.47 -3.11 -1.51
C ARG A 190 22.83 -3.12 -0.83
N SER A 191 22.94 -2.34 0.24
CA SER A 191 24.15 -2.27 1.04
C SER A 191 23.81 -2.70 2.45
N GLN A 192 24.61 -3.61 2.99
CA GLN A 192 24.54 -4.03 4.38
C GLN A 192 25.83 -3.57 5.07
N ALA A 193 25.69 -3.04 6.28
CA ALA A 193 26.81 -2.68 7.12
C ALA A 193 26.52 -3.08 8.58
N SER A 194 27.54 -2.96 9.43
CA SER A 194 27.40 -3.10 10.88
C SER A 194 27.88 -1.85 11.58
N ILE A 195 27.08 -1.31 12.48
CA ILE A 195 27.47 -0.17 13.31
C ILE A 195 28.61 -0.62 14.22
N VAL A 196 29.76 0.06 14.11
CA VAL A 196 30.95 -0.20 14.91
C VAL A 196 31.11 0.80 16.05
N GLY A 197 30.45 1.96 15.98
CA GLY A 197 30.49 2.95 17.04
C GLY A 197 29.42 4.03 16.91
N ILE A 198 28.91 4.48 18.05
CA ILE A 198 28.09 5.70 18.14
C ILE A 198 29.03 6.87 18.39
N VAL A 199 29.00 7.85 17.48
CA VAL A 199 29.87 9.04 17.51
C VAL A 199 29.20 10.16 18.30
N GLY A 200 27.88 10.28 18.20
CA GLY A 200 27.12 11.31 18.90
C GLY A 200 25.62 11.03 18.88
N ALA A 201 24.91 11.61 19.85
CA ALA A 201 23.46 11.60 19.89
C ALA A 201 22.96 12.95 20.42
N GLU A 202 21.80 13.36 19.93
CA GLU A 202 21.10 14.57 20.34
C GLU A 202 19.61 14.24 20.50
N GLN A 203 18.97 14.84 21.50
CA GLN A 203 17.52 14.84 21.65
C GLN A 203 17.08 16.27 21.96
N LYS A 204 16.17 16.82 21.17
CA LYS A 204 15.61 18.16 21.36
C LYS A 204 14.46 18.13 22.36
N ALA A 205 14.16 19.30 22.94
CA ALA A 205 13.08 19.49 23.89
C ALA A 205 11.72 18.96 23.40
N ASP A 206 11.46 19.03 22.10
CA ASP A 206 10.22 18.58 21.43
C ASP A 206 10.20 17.07 21.13
N GLY A 207 11.27 16.34 21.44
CA GLY A 207 11.42 14.91 21.17
C GLY A 207 12.03 14.59 19.80
N ALA A 208 12.37 15.59 18.97
CA ALA A 208 13.21 15.35 17.79
C ALA A 208 14.57 14.82 18.25
N TRP A 209 15.23 14.01 17.42
CA TRP A 209 16.50 13.39 17.79
C TRP A 209 17.42 13.21 16.60
N ALA A 210 18.71 13.06 16.91
CA ALA A 210 19.72 12.70 15.94
C ALA A 210 20.68 11.65 16.52
N VAL A 211 21.16 10.75 15.68
CA VAL A 211 22.21 9.79 16.00
C VAL A 211 23.25 9.85 14.90
N SER A 212 24.49 10.14 15.28
CA SER A 212 25.66 10.05 14.43
C SER A 212 26.43 8.77 14.78
N TYR A 213 26.69 7.95 13.78
CA TYR A 213 27.36 6.67 13.98
C TYR A 213 28.34 6.38 12.86
N GLN A 214 29.27 5.48 13.15
CA GLN A 214 30.18 4.88 12.19
C GLN A 214 29.73 3.44 11.93
N ASP A 215 29.67 3.05 10.67
CA ASP A 215 29.50 1.65 10.28
C ASP A 215 30.67 1.14 9.45
N GLU A 216 30.74 -0.18 9.35
CA GLU A 216 31.69 -0.88 8.50
C GLU A 216 30.93 -1.73 7.46
N ALA A 217 31.31 -1.56 6.19
CA ALA A 217 30.90 -2.43 5.10
C ALA A 217 32.08 -2.72 4.18
N TYR A 218 32.31 -3.99 3.87
CA TYR A 218 33.36 -4.44 2.95
C TYR A 218 34.78 -3.94 3.30
N GLY A 219 35.08 -3.79 4.60
CA GLY A 219 36.38 -3.29 5.09
C GLY A 219 36.55 -1.77 5.02
N TYR A 220 35.49 -1.03 4.68
CA TYR A 220 35.48 0.43 4.65
C TYR A 220 34.59 0.96 5.75
N TYR A 221 35.04 2.05 6.39
CA TYR A 221 34.27 2.76 7.39
C TYR A 221 33.54 3.93 6.75
N HIS A 222 32.28 4.11 7.13
CA HIS A 222 31.46 5.23 6.70
C HIS A 222 30.88 5.94 7.92
N TYR A 223 30.55 7.21 7.75
CA TYR A 223 29.87 7.98 8.79
C TYR A 223 28.47 8.36 8.33
N TYR A 224 27.55 8.30 9.27
CA TYR A 224 26.17 8.71 9.06
C TYR A 224 25.72 9.64 10.17
N THR A 225 24.80 10.54 9.81
CA THR A 225 23.97 11.24 10.78
C THR A 225 22.51 11.07 10.38
N VAL A 226 21.75 10.40 11.24
CA VAL A 226 20.31 10.23 11.11
C VAL A 226 19.65 11.29 11.96
N ARG A 227 18.75 12.09 11.38
CA ARG A 227 17.95 13.09 12.09
C ARG A 227 16.49 12.78 11.88
N VAL A 228 15.70 12.83 12.95
CA VAL A 228 14.26 12.60 12.94
C VAL A 228 13.58 13.70 13.74
N ALA A 229 12.73 14.48 13.08
CA ALA A 229 11.92 15.51 13.71
C ALA A 229 10.79 14.88 14.55
N ALA A 230 10.19 15.64 15.46
CA ALA A 230 9.14 15.14 16.36
C ALA A 230 7.92 14.55 15.63
N ASN A 231 7.65 14.97 14.39
CA ASN A 231 6.60 14.43 13.51
C ASN A 231 7.00 13.18 12.72
N GLY A 232 8.20 12.65 12.94
CA GLY A 232 8.73 11.46 12.29
C GLY A 232 9.32 11.70 10.90
N SER A 233 9.31 12.94 10.37
CA SER A 233 10.08 13.26 9.17
C SER A 233 11.57 13.14 9.47
N GLY A 234 12.35 12.62 8.53
CA GLY A 234 13.76 12.34 8.76
C GLY A 234 14.65 12.59 7.56
N THR A 235 15.93 12.71 7.88
CA THR A 235 17.02 12.89 6.93
C THR A 235 18.18 11.99 7.32
N VAL A 236 18.88 11.45 6.33
CA VAL A 236 20.13 10.72 6.54
C VAL A 236 21.22 11.44 5.78
N GLN A 237 22.30 11.80 6.48
CA GLN A 237 23.51 12.34 5.89
C GLN A 237 24.57 11.24 5.89
N TYR A 238 25.29 11.10 4.78
CA TYR A 238 26.29 10.06 4.56
C TYR A 238 27.62 10.70 4.16
N TRP A 239 28.70 10.20 4.75
CA TRP A 239 30.07 10.51 4.37
C TRP A 239 30.76 9.22 3.97
N ALA A 240 31.25 9.19 2.73
CA ALA A 240 32.00 8.05 2.20
C ALA A 240 33.32 7.84 2.95
N SER A 241 33.89 6.64 2.80
CA SER A 241 35.18 6.31 3.41
C SER A 241 36.26 7.32 3.02
N GLY A 242 36.98 7.82 4.02
CA GLY A 242 38.04 8.83 3.87
C GLY A 242 37.55 10.29 3.82
N VAL A 243 36.25 10.54 3.88
CA VAL A 243 35.69 11.90 3.98
C VAL A 243 35.58 12.32 5.44
N ASP A 244 36.00 13.54 5.77
CA ASP A 244 35.88 14.12 7.13
C ASP A 244 34.40 14.34 7.50
N PRO A 245 33.89 13.69 8.56
CA PRO A 245 32.51 13.84 9.01
C PRO A 245 32.19 15.25 9.56
N ASN A 246 33.18 16.09 9.84
CA ASN A 246 32.98 17.50 10.18
C ASN A 246 32.78 18.40 8.95
N GLY A 247 33.07 17.88 7.76
CA GLY A 247 32.85 18.55 6.48
C GLY A 247 31.45 18.31 5.90
N PRO A 248 31.18 18.79 4.68
CA PRO A 248 29.89 18.54 4.02
C PRO A 248 29.70 17.03 3.72
N PRO A 249 28.46 16.51 3.84
CA PRO A 249 28.16 15.11 3.53
C PRO A 249 28.36 14.81 2.04
N SER A 250 28.79 13.58 1.76
CA SER A 250 28.84 13.04 0.39
C SER A 250 27.45 12.94 -0.22
N GLU A 251 26.47 12.49 0.57
CA GLU A 251 25.07 12.40 0.15
C GLU A 251 24.13 12.82 1.28
N VAL A 252 23.00 13.42 0.90
CA VAL A 252 21.91 13.78 1.81
C VAL A 252 20.61 13.21 1.28
N TYR A 253 20.00 12.35 2.09
CA TYR A 253 18.71 11.77 1.85
C TYR A 253 17.66 12.51 2.67
N SER A 254 16.65 13.05 1.99
CA SER A 254 15.59 13.86 2.61
C SER A 254 14.21 13.36 2.18
N GLY A 255 13.16 13.88 2.84
CA GLY A 255 11.79 13.42 2.60
C GLY A 255 11.52 11.99 3.10
N LEU A 256 12.36 11.49 4.01
CA LEU A 256 12.18 10.18 4.62
C LEU A 256 11.19 10.28 5.78
N GLN A 257 10.51 9.18 6.07
CA GLN A 257 9.64 9.03 7.22
C GLN A 257 10.19 7.91 8.11
N TRP A 258 10.32 8.20 9.40
CA TRP A 258 10.63 7.22 10.42
C TRP A 258 9.43 6.31 10.68
N MET A 259 9.72 5.02 10.82
CA MET A 259 8.75 3.98 11.17
C MET A 259 9.37 3.01 12.16
N ARG A 260 8.55 2.50 13.07
CA ARG A 260 8.92 1.37 13.93
C ARG A 260 9.03 0.10 13.09
N GLY A 261 10.02 -0.73 13.43
CA GLY A 261 10.32 -1.99 12.76
C GLY A 261 11.42 -1.81 11.73
N ALA A 262 12.56 -2.46 11.95
CA ALA A 262 13.64 -2.51 10.98
C ALA A 262 13.22 -3.34 9.76
N LYS A 263 13.58 -2.85 8.58
CA LYS A 263 13.36 -3.53 7.31
C LYS A 263 14.66 -3.58 6.54
N ASP A 264 14.98 -4.76 6.03
CA ASP A 264 16.07 -4.96 5.07
C ASP A 264 15.58 -4.64 3.64
N CYS A 265 16.36 -5.07 2.64
CA CYS A 265 15.99 -4.91 1.23
C CYS A 265 15.06 -6.00 0.69
N SER A 266 14.39 -6.77 1.57
CA SER A 266 13.36 -7.73 1.17
C SER A 266 12.04 -7.05 0.78
N TYR A 267 11.22 -7.79 0.05
CA TYR A 267 9.95 -7.35 -0.55
C TYR A 267 8.74 -7.91 0.20
#